data_AF-A0A034VVC3-F1
#
_entry.id   AF-A0A034VVC3-F1
#
_cell.length_a   1.000
_cell.length_b   1.000
_cell.length_c   1.000
_cell.angle_alpha   90.00
_cell.angle_beta   90.00
_cell.angle_gamma   90.00
#
_symmetry.space_group_name_H-M   'P 1'
#
loop_
_entity.id
_entity.type
_entity.pdbx_description
1 polymer ?
#
loop_
_entity_poly.entity_id
_entity_poly.type
_entity_poly.pdbx_seq_one_letter_code
_entity_poly.pdbx_strand_id
1 'polypeptide(L)'
;YCNMSAGGETCIQPDAHTAEAPLVPRRQAGQLDWYSRLSGGEKITYDGVGSVQLTFLRLLTEEAHQNFTYICSNSVAWYSAAEQGYAQSLRLLGENDMEIAHEGTDLKPEVLRDECQQPNAHGETVLLVRTKRLNYLPLVDFYPQDFARTDQAFGFKVGPACFK
;
A
#
# COMPACT_ATOMS: atom_id res chain seq x y z
N TYR A 1 2.22 11.80 17.38
CA TYR A 1 1.26 12.93 17.30
C TYR A 1 -0.11 12.38 17.64
N CYS A 2 -0.81 12.91 18.64
CA CYS A 2 -2.17 12.49 18.98
C CYS A 2 -3.17 13.56 18.53
N ASN A 3 -4.08 13.19 17.64
CA ASN A 3 -5.08 14.09 17.10
C ASN A 3 -6.34 14.08 17.98
N MET A 4 -6.40 14.97 18.97
CA MET A 4 -7.56 15.09 19.88
C MET A 4 -8.83 15.58 19.17
N SER A 5 -8.71 16.12 17.94
CA SER A 5 -9.84 16.60 17.13
C SER A 5 -10.52 15.50 16.32
N ALA A 6 -9.86 14.34 16.13
CA ALA A 6 -10.39 13.20 15.38
C ALA A 6 -11.10 12.15 16.25
N GLY A 7 -11.43 12.50 17.50
CA GLY A 7 -12.11 11.58 18.42
C GLY A 7 -11.18 10.56 19.09
N GLY A 8 -9.88 10.89 19.25
CA GLY A 8 -8.95 10.09 20.04
C GLY A 8 -8.12 9.06 19.25
N GLU A 9 -8.01 9.21 17.92
CA GLU A 9 -7.23 8.28 17.10
C GLU A 9 -5.74 8.32 17.43
N THR A 10 -5.11 7.14 17.39
CA THR A 10 -3.65 6.99 17.52
C THR A 10 -3.07 6.56 16.18
N CYS A 11 -2.19 7.39 15.62
CA CYS A 11 -1.54 7.15 14.33
C CYS A 11 -0.07 6.79 14.51
N ILE A 12 0.31 5.65 13.93
CA ILE A 12 1.67 5.12 13.94
C ILE A 12 2.29 5.37 12.57
N GLN A 13 3.43 6.03 12.55
CA GLN A 13 4.17 6.31 11.32
C GLN A 13 5.02 5.11 10.94
N PRO A 14 5.13 4.78 9.64
CA PRO A 14 6.18 3.88 9.16
C PRO A 14 7.56 4.48 9.41
N ASP A 15 8.58 3.64 9.49
CA ASP A 15 9.96 4.10 9.62
C ASP A 15 10.38 4.85 8.34
N ALA A 16 11.00 6.01 8.51
CA ALA A 16 11.26 6.94 7.40
C ALA A 16 12.06 6.35 6.22
N HIS A 17 12.87 5.33 6.47
CA HIS A 17 13.69 4.68 5.44
C HIS A 17 12.91 3.67 4.58
N THR A 18 11.76 3.16 5.06
CA THR A 18 10.91 2.20 4.33
C THR A 18 9.54 2.77 3.94
N ALA A 19 9.21 3.97 4.44
CA ALA A 19 7.93 4.63 4.22
C ALA A 19 7.67 5.04 2.77
N GLU A 20 8.73 5.34 2.00
CA GLU A 20 8.61 5.80 0.63
C GLU A 20 9.83 5.42 -0.22
N ALA A 21 9.60 5.24 -1.52
CA ALA A 21 10.64 5.10 -2.51
C ALA A 21 10.36 6.02 -3.70
N PRO A 22 11.41 6.63 -4.28
CA PRO A 22 11.25 7.43 -5.49
C PRO A 22 10.82 6.55 -6.67
N LEU A 23 10.50 7.17 -7.80
CA LEU A 23 10.17 6.44 -9.02
C LEU A 23 11.40 5.62 -9.51
N VAL A 24 11.35 4.30 -9.36
CA VAL A 24 12.38 3.34 -9.74
C VAL A 24 12.03 2.69 -11.09
N PRO A 25 12.85 2.86 -12.14
CA PRO A 25 12.63 2.22 -13.42
C PRO A 25 12.98 0.72 -13.39
N ARG A 26 12.18 -0.07 -14.11
CA ARG A 26 12.45 -1.50 -14.33
C ARG A 26 13.66 -1.66 -15.24
N ARG A 27 14.76 -2.21 -14.71
CA ARG A 27 15.99 -2.41 -15.50
C ARG A 27 15.93 -3.57 -16.48
N GLN A 28 15.21 -4.64 -16.15
CA GLN A 28 15.11 -5.85 -16.95
C GLN A 28 13.69 -6.41 -16.90
N ALA A 29 13.18 -6.85 -18.05
CA ALA A 29 11.91 -7.57 -18.08
C ALA A 29 12.04 -8.86 -17.27
N GLY A 30 11.00 -9.22 -16.52
CA GLY A 30 11.06 -10.43 -15.70
C GLY A 30 9.80 -10.64 -14.90
N GLN A 31 9.87 -11.65 -14.03
CA GLN A 31 8.74 -12.01 -13.19
C GLN A 31 8.39 -10.87 -12.23
N LEU A 32 7.10 -10.81 -11.90
CA LEU A 32 6.54 -9.95 -10.88
C LEU A 32 6.68 -10.64 -9.53
N ASP A 33 7.02 -9.87 -8.50
CA ASP A 33 7.07 -10.36 -7.13
C ASP A 33 6.65 -9.24 -6.17
N TRP A 34 6.47 -9.58 -4.90
CA TRP A 34 6.28 -8.61 -3.84
C TRP A 34 7.46 -7.64 -3.79
N TYR A 35 7.21 -6.38 -3.47
CA TYR A 35 8.23 -5.34 -3.44
C TYR A 35 9.44 -5.77 -2.61
N SER A 36 9.23 -6.34 -1.42
CA SER A 36 10.33 -6.83 -0.56
C SER A 36 11.21 -7.92 -1.17
N ARG A 37 10.75 -8.60 -2.23
CA ARG A 37 11.51 -9.63 -2.96
C ARG A 37 12.08 -9.15 -4.29
N LEU A 38 11.73 -7.93 -4.72
CA LEU A 38 12.36 -7.29 -5.86
C LEU A 38 13.77 -6.81 -5.50
N SER A 39 14.61 -6.64 -6.53
CA SER A 39 15.98 -6.17 -6.33
C SER A 39 16.01 -4.76 -5.73
N GLY A 40 16.51 -4.65 -4.49
CA GLY A 40 16.58 -3.38 -3.76
C GLY A 40 15.28 -2.98 -3.08
N GLY A 41 14.27 -3.87 -3.05
CA GLY A 41 13.09 -3.68 -2.22
C GLY A 41 13.25 -4.26 -0.82
N GLU A 42 12.42 -3.79 0.09
CA GLU A 42 12.39 -4.21 1.50
C GLU A 42 10.96 -4.10 2.05
N LYS A 43 10.68 -4.71 3.20
CA LYS A 43 9.37 -4.57 3.84
C LYS A 43 9.24 -3.19 4.48
N ILE A 44 8.01 -2.68 4.53
CA ILE A 44 7.68 -1.47 5.31
C ILE A 44 7.67 -1.84 6.79
N THR A 45 8.37 -1.05 7.60
CA THR A 45 8.59 -1.30 9.03
C THR A 45 7.99 -0.18 9.89
N TYR A 46 7.70 -0.50 11.15
CA TYR A 46 7.09 0.41 12.13
C TYR A 46 7.81 0.30 13.49
N ASP A 47 9.12 0.06 13.47
CA ASP A 47 9.92 -0.30 14.64
C ASP A 47 9.95 0.81 15.70
N GLY A 48 9.68 2.05 15.30
CA GLY A 48 9.52 3.19 16.21
C GLY A 48 8.41 3.03 17.26
N VAL A 49 7.43 2.15 17.02
CA VAL A 49 6.36 1.80 17.97
C VAL A 49 6.40 0.29 18.17
N GLY A 50 7.17 -0.17 19.16
CA GLY A 50 7.44 -1.59 19.37
C GLY A 50 6.17 -2.46 19.39
N SER A 51 6.28 -3.70 18.92
CA SER A 51 5.16 -4.65 18.69
C SER A 51 4.16 -4.81 19.85
N VAL A 52 4.60 -4.61 21.09
CA VAL A 52 3.74 -4.62 22.28
C VAL A 52 2.72 -3.46 22.24
N GLN A 53 3.14 -2.26 21.85
CA GLN A 53 2.27 -1.07 21.79
C GLN A 53 1.21 -1.21 20.70
N LEU A 54 1.57 -1.79 19.54
CA LEU A 54 0.63 -2.14 18.47
C LEU A 54 -0.46 -3.11 18.95
N THR A 55 -0.08 -4.10 19.75
CA THR A 55 -1.02 -5.09 20.29
C THR A 55 -2.05 -4.45 21.23
N PHE A 56 -1.61 -3.59 22.15
CA PHE A 56 -2.52 -2.88 23.05
C PHE A 56 -3.47 -1.94 22.32
N LEU A 57 -2.98 -1.24 21.28
CA LEU A 57 -3.82 -0.39 20.46
C LEU A 57 -4.94 -1.19 19.78
N ARG A 58 -4.61 -2.36 19.19
CA ARG A 58 -5.60 -3.24 18.57
C ARG A 58 -6.68 -3.74 19.53
N LEU A 59 -6.40 -3.89 20.82
CA LEU A 59 -7.39 -4.36 21.79
C LEU A 59 -8.39 -3.27 22.22
N LEU A 60 -8.06 -1.99 22.02
CA LEU A 60 -8.81 -0.86 22.56
C LEU A 60 -9.55 -0.04 21.50
N THR A 61 -9.35 -0.36 20.21
CA THR A 61 -9.94 0.36 19.07
C THR A 61 -10.96 -0.51 18.34
N GLU A 62 -11.82 0.10 17.54
CA GLU A 62 -12.85 -0.59 16.74
C GLU A 62 -12.55 -0.54 15.23
N GLU A 63 -11.80 0.46 14.79
CA GLU A 63 -11.50 0.71 13.38
C GLU A 63 -10.03 1.12 13.20
N ALA A 64 -9.45 0.69 12.07
CA ALA A 64 -8.15 1.16 11.63
C ALA A 64 -8.20 1.57 10.17
N HIS A 65 -7.38 2.57 9.82
CA HIS A 65 -7.22 3.00 8.45
C HIS A 65 -5.78 3.40 8.10
N GLN A 66 -5.41 3.23 6.84
CA GLN A 66 -4.10 3.59 6.33
C GLN A 66 -4.16 3.91 4.84
N ASN A 67 -3.42 4.94 4.42
CA ASN A 67 -3.29 5.30 3.01
C ASN A 67 -2.05 4.67 2.39
N PHE A 68 -2.17 4.24 1.14
CA PHE A 68 -1.08 3.80 0.29
C PHE A 68 -1.12 4.55 -1.04
N THR A 69 -0.03 5.21 -1.39
CA THR A 69 0.12 5.94 -2.65
C THR A 69 1.10 5.19 -3.54
N TYR A 70 0.65 4.85 -4.74
CA TYR A 70 1.49 4.31 -5.81
C TYR A 70 1.73 5.37 -6.86
N ILE A 71 3.00 5.65 -7.15
CA ILE A 71 3.42 6.62 -8.17
C ILE A 71 3.77 5.81 -9.41
N CYS A 72 3.08 6.05 -10.52
CA CYS A 72 3.23 5.26 -11.74
C CYS A 72 3.89 6.03 -12.88
N SER A 73 4.60 5.29 -13.71
CA SER A 73 5.07 5.72 -15.01
C SER A 73 5.01 4.53 -15.97
N ASN A 74 4.15 4.63 -16.98
CA ASN A 74 3.82 3.55 -17.91
C ASN A 74 3.32 2.25 -17.23
N SER A 75 2.63 2.37 -16.10
CA SER A 75 2.20 1.25 -15.25
C SER A 75 0.80 1.49 -14.73
N VAL A 76 -0.04 0.46 -14.78
CA VAL A 76 -1.38 0.47 -14.19
C VAL A 76 -1.30 0.14 -12.69
N ALA A 77 -2.04 0.90 -11.88
CA ALA A 77 -2.07 0.71 -10.43
C ALA A 77 -3.36 0.05 -9.92
N TRP A 78 -4.51 0.38 -10.52
CA TRP A 78 -5.80 -0.09 -10.04
C TRP A 78 -6.76 -0.50 -11.17
N TYR A 79 -7.46 0.45 -11.78
CA TYR A 79 -8.33 0.16 -12.93
C TYR A 79 -7.54 0.24 -14.24
N SER A 80 -7.59 -0.80 -15.07
CA SER A 80 -7.01 -0.78 -16.42
C SER A 80 -8.06 -0.33 -17.43
N ALA A 81 -7.86 0.84 -18.05
CA ALA A 81 -8.73 1.32 -19.13
C ALA A 81 -8.58 0.48 -20.41
N ALA A 82 -7.41 -0.15 -20.61
CA ALA A 82 -7.13 -1.01 -21.76
C ALA A 82 -7.83 -2.37 -21.66
N GLU A 83 -7.82 -2.99 -20.47
CA GLU A 83 -8.46 -4.28 -20.21
C GLU A 83 -9.90 -4.16 -19.69
N GLN A 84 -10.34 -2.94 -19.38
CA GLN A 84 -11.64 -2.63 -18.77
C GLN A 84 -11.92 -3.42 -17.49
N GLY A 85 -10.93 -3.52 -16.61
CA GLY A 85 -11.04 -4.31 -15.38
C GLY A 85 -9.93 -4.04 -14.37
N TYR A 86 -9.85 -4.89 -13.35
CA TYR A 86 -8.94 -4.75 -12.21
C TYR A 86 -7.93 -5.91 -12.09
N ALA A 87 -7.78 -6.70 -13.15
CA ALA A 87 -6.84 -7.83 -13.17
C ALA A 87 -5.38 -7.39 -12.93
N GLN A 88 -5.06 -6.14 -13.27
CA GLN A 88 -3.76 -5.50 -13.07
C GLN A 88 -3.69 -4.63 -11.80
N SER A 89 -4.66 -4.75 -10.90
CA SER A 89 -4.69 -3.95 -9.67
C SER A 89 -3.59 -4.37 -8.68
N LEU A 90 -3.08 -3.40 -7.92
CA LEU A 90 -2.17 -3.62 -6.82
C LEU A 90 -2.76 -4.57 -5.79
N ARG A 91 -1.90 -5.40 -5.18
CA ARG A 91 -2.23 -6.15 -3.96
C ARG A 91 -1.38 -5.59 -2.82
N LEU A 92 -2.00 -5.35 -1.68
CA LEU A 92 -1.31 -4.88 -0.48
C LEU A 92 -1.23 -6.03 0.53
N LEU A 93 -0.19 -6.05 1.36
CA LEU A 93 -0.01 -7.05 2.41
C LEU A 93 -0.10 -6.38 3.78
N GLY A 94 -0.98 -6.89 4.64
CA GLY A 94 -1.02 -6.53 6.05
C GLY A 94 0.05 -7.25 6.87
N GLU A 95 0.33 -6.75 8.08
CA GLU A 95 1.28 -7.38 9.02
C GLU A 95 0.92 -8.84 9.35
N ASN A 96 -0.36 -9.20 9.30
CA ASN A 96 -0.85 -10.56 9.52
C ASN A 96 -0.72 -11.50 8.30
N ASP A 97 0.08 -11.13 7.29
CA ASP A 97 0.24 -11.83 6.02
C ASP A 97 -1.06 -11.97 5.20
N MET A 98 -2.12 -11.24 5.56
CA MET A 98 -3.36 -11.22 4.79
C MET A 98 -3.26 -10.19 3.68
N GLU A 99 -3.66 -10.63 2.49
CA GLU A 99 -3.71 -9.76 1.33
C GLU A 99 -4.97 -8.89 1.28
N ILE A 100 -4.82 -7.73 0.66
CA ILE A 100 -5.86 -6.74 0.45
C ILE A 100 -5.79 -6.34 -1.02
N ALA A 101 -6.82 -6.68 -1.80
CA ALA A 101 -6.84 -6.53 -3.25
C ALA A 101 -8.26 -6.24 -3.76
N HIS A 102 -8.40 -5.99 -5.07
CA HIS A 102 -9.72 -5.84 -5.68
C HIS A 102 -10.47 -7.18 -5.78
N GLU A 103 -9.75 -8.26 -6.07
CA GLU A 103 -10.29 -9.60 -6.30
C GLU A 103 -9.62 -10.62 -5.38
N GLY A 104 -10.36 -11.66 -4.98
CA GLY A 104 -9.82 -12.75 -4.18
C GLY A 104 -9.63 -12.47 -2.68
N THR A 105 -9.99 -11.27 -2.19
CA THR A 105 -9.87 -10.88 -0.77
C THR A 105 -11.19 -10.36 -0.21
N ASP A 106 -11.40 -10.54 1.09
CA ASP A 106 -12.59 -10.03 1.80
C ASP A 106 -12.54 -8.51 2.03
N LEU A 107 -11.35 -7.91 1.98
CA LEU A 107 -11.13 -6.50 2.20
C LEU A 107 -10.65 -5.86 0.89
N LYS A 108 -11.34 -4.81 0.47
CA LYS A 108 -11.01 -4.02 -0.72
C LYS A 108 -10.65 -2.59 -0.32
N PRO A 109 -9.56 -2.01 -0.84
CA PRO A 109 -9.25 -0.60 -0.63
C PRO A 109 -10.29 0.32 -1.29
N GLU A 110 -10.55 1.46 -0.65
CA GLU A 110 -11.25 2.60 -1.25
C GLU A 110 -10.26 3.36 -2.16
N VAL A 111 -10.70 3.79 -3.34
CA VAL A 111 -9.86 4.58 -4.26
C VAL A 111 -10.13 6.05 -4.01
N LEU A 112 -9.13 6.78 -3.51
CA LEU A 112 -9.22 8.23 -3.31
C LEU A 112 -8.84 9.01 -4.56
N ARG A 113 -7.90 8.48 -5.36
CA ARG A 113 -7.44 9.04 -6.64
C ARG A 113 -6.85 7.92 -7.48
N ASP A 114 -7.09 7.92 -8.78
CA ASP A 114 -6.49 6.97 -9.72
C ASP A 114 -6.18 7.66 -11.04
N GLU A 115 -4.90 8.00 -11.22
CA GLU A 115 -4.36 8.58 -12.47
C GLU A 115 -3.58 7.55 -13.29
N CYS A 116 -3.46 6.33 -12.80
CA CYS A 116 -2.65 5.26 -13.38
C CYS A 116 -3.53 4.29 -14.17
N GLN A 117 -4.55 4.79 -14.87
CA GLN A 117 -5.51 3.93 -15.56
C GLN A 117 -5.06 3.50 -16.96
N GLN A 118 -4.12 4.24 -17.55
CA GLN A 118 -3.60 3.96 -18.89
C GLN A 118 -2.18 3.40 -18.81
N PRO A 119 -1.79 2.45 -19.69
CA PRO A 119 -0.45 1.85 -19.70
C PRO A 119 0.70 2.82 -20.02
N ASN A 120 0.40 4.03 -20.46
CA ASN A 120 1.33 5.13 -20.77
C ASN A 120 1.13 6.34 -19.85
N ALA A 121 0.38 6.17 -18.74
CA ALA A 121 0.12 7.24 -17.80
C ALA A 121 1.32 7.51 -16.90
N HIS A 122 1.43 8.77 -16.49
CA HIS A 122 2.27 9.22 -15.40
C HIS A 122 1.38 9.91 -14.38
N GLY A 123 1.50 9.55 -13.11
CA GLY A 123 0.64 10.12 -12.07
C GLY A 123 0.71 9.30 -10.79
N GLU A 124 -0.32 9.44 -9.96
CA GLU A 124 -0.42 8.68 -8.72
C GLU A 124 -1.81 8.08 -8.52
N THR A 125 -1.82 6.93 -7.85
CA THR A 125 -3.02 6.28 -7.34
C THR A 125 -2.96 6.23 -5.83
N VAL A 126 -3.99 6.74 -5.18
CA VAL A 126 -4.09 6.79 -3.72
C VAL A 126 -5.21 5.86 -3.27
N LEU A 127 -4.83 4.83 -2.54
CA LEU A 127 -5.72 3.83 -1.96
C LEU A 127 -5.84 4.07 -0.45
N LEU A 128 -7.05 3.94 0.07
CA LEU A 128 -7.37 3.99 1.50
C LEU A 128 -7.85 2.60 1.93
N VAL A 129 -7.09 1.96 2.83
CA VAL A 129 -7.52 0.74 3.49
C VAL A 129 -8.22 1.15 4.78
N ARG A 130 -9.49 0.81 4.94
CA ARG A 130 -10.28 1.02 6.17
C ARG A 130 -10.90 -0.31 6.60
N THR A 131 -10.72 -0.69 7.87
CA THR A 131 -11.14 -2.02 8.34
C THR A 131 -11.43 -2.05 9.84
N LYS A 132 -12.38 -2.91 10.24
CA LYS A 132 -12.61 -3.28 11.65
C LYS A 132 -11.77 -4.48 12.10
N ARG A 133 -11.10 -5.16 11.17
CA ARG A 133 -10.14 -6.24 11.44
C ARG A 133 -8.75 -5.64 11.59
N LEU A 134 -8.43 -5.23 12.81
CA LEU A 134 -7.26 -4.38 13.11
C LEU A 134 -5.91 -5.07 12.89
N ASN A 135 -5.89 -6.40 12.76
CA ASN A 135 -4.70 -7.16 12.43
C ASN A 135 -4.29 -7.05 10.95
N TYR A 136 -5.13 -6.50 10.07
CA TYR A 136 -4.79 -6.24 8.67
C TYR A 136 -3.88 -5.02 8.48
N LEU A 137 -3.76 -4.16 9.48
CA LEU A 137 -2.88 -2.99 9.46
C LEU A 137 -1.87 -3.10 10.60
N PRO A 138 -0.63 -2.62 10.42
CA PRO A 138 -0.19 -1.80 9.28
C PRO A 138 0.11 -2.60 8.00
N LEU A 139 0.19 -1.89 6.88
CA LEU A 139 0.67 -2.40 5.60
C LEU A 139 2.20 -2.60 5.64
N VAL A 140 2.66 -3.77 5.21
CA VAL A 140 4.08 -4.18 5.29
C VAL A 140 4.70 -4.48 3.92
N ASP A 141 3.89 -4.66 2.87
CA ASP A 141 4.38 -4.95 1.52
C ASP A 141 3.29 -4.65 0.46
N PHE A 142 3.68 -4.65 -0.81
CA PHE A 142 2.74 -4.57 -1.93
C PHE A 142 3.26 -5.34 -3.16
N TYR A 143 2.34 -5.69 -4.05
CA TYR A 143 2.61 -6.42 -5.28
C TYR A 143 2.15 -5.59 -6.48
N PRO A 144 3.08 -5.03 -7.29
CA PRO A 144 2.75 -4.31 -8.51
C PRO A 144 2.45 -5.29 -9.64
N GLN A 145 1.17 -5.42 -10.01
CA GLN A 145 0.71 -6.40 -11.00
C GLN A 145 1.04 -6.00 -12.45
N ASP A 146 1.26 -4.71 -12.73
CA ASP A 146 1.72 -4.20 -14.04
C ASP A 146 3.12 -3.55 -13.94
N PHE A 147 4.13 -4.38 -13.63
CA PHE A 147 5.54 -3.95 -13.55
C PHE A 147 6.52 -4.96 -14.19
N ALA A 148 6.14 -5.60 -15.29
CA ALA A 148 6.95 -6.65 -15.93
C ALA A 148 7.87 -6.13 -17.06
N ARG A 149 7.61 -4.93 -17.60
CA ARG A 149 8.29 -4.38 -18.79
C ARG A 149 9.35 -3.34 -18.43
N THR A 150 10.35 -3.19 -19.29
CA THR A 150 11.51 -2.30 -19.09
C THR A 150 11.20 -0.81 -19.25
N ASP A 151 10.05 -0.46 -19.82
CA ASP A 151 9.59 0.92 -20.00
C ASP A 151 8.81 1.46 -18.78
N GLN A 152 8.65 0.63 -17.75
CA GLN A 152 7.84 0.95 -16.57
C GLN A 152 8.70 1.45 -15.43
N ALA A 153 8.13 2.32 -14.60
CA ALA A 153 8.71 2.72 -13.33
C ALA A 153 7.61 2.88 -12.29
N PHE A 154 7.93 2.58 -11.03
CA PHE A 154 7.04 2.84 -9.92
C PHE A 154 7.78 3.50 -8.77
N GLY A 155 7.06 4.32 -8.01
CA GLY A 155 7.43 4.75 -6.66
C GLY A 155 6.26 4.49 -5.74
N PHE A 156 6.46 4.67 -4.44
CA PHE A 156 5.36 4.55 -3.49
C PHE A 156 5.58 5.43 -2.27
N LYS A 157 4.48 5.68 -1.55
CA LYS A 157 4.47 6.31 -0.24
C LYS A 157 3.40 5.67 0.63
N VAL A 158 3.76 5.30 1.85
CA VAL A 158 2.85 4.72 2.82
C VAL A 158 2.57 5.76 3.91
N GLY A 159 1.29 6.02 4.14
CA GLY A 159 0.83 6.90 5.21
C GLY A 159 0.86 6.23 6.58
N PRO A 160 0.57 6.95 7.67
CA PRO A 160 0.45 6.35 8.98
C PRO A 160 -0.71 5.35 9.06
N ALA A 161 -0.54 4.31 9.87
CA ALA A 161 -1.63 3.44 10.30
C ALA A 161 -2.33 4.08 11.51
N CYS A 162 -3.58 4.47 11.36
CA CYS A 162 -4.37 5.14 12.39
C CYS A 162 -5.43 4.20 12.95
N PHE A 163 -5.55 4.16 14.28
CA PHE A 163 -6.46 3.29 15.03
C PHE A 163 -7.41 4.15 15.89
N LYS A 164 -8.71 3.86 15.83
CA LYS A 164 -9.78 4.57 16.53
C LYS A 164 -10.73 3.61 17.22
#